data_AF-A0A959I918-F1
#
_entry.id   AF-A0A959I918-F1
#
_cell.length_a   1.000
_cell.length_b   1.000
_cell.length_c   1.000
_cell.angle_alpha   90.00
_cell.angle_beta   90.00
_cell.angle_gamma   90.00
#
_symmetry.space_group_name_H-M   'P 1'
#
loop_
_entity.id
_entity.type
_entity.pdbx_description
1 polymer ?
#
loop_
_entity_poly.entity_id
_entity_poly.type
_entity_poly.pdbx_seq_one_letter_code
_entity_poly.pdbx_strand_id
1 'polypeptide(L)'
;MAKAKASKLKLSGKRAQSFARLGAFLALIVFVNILGNMAHGRLDLTEENRFTLSEPTVDLLKQLDEPVFVQVLLEGEFPAGFKHLQRSTREMLDDFRNEASSFQGRGKGLSLGQRIKAFFNFLGNDVNLEYEFVDPNLGSVEEINQRREQLAKDGIVPTIFRLKDVEGTEEKLIYPYAIFNYKGRSVPVNLLENQPGLNQDEKINQSVTLLEYKFANAIQKLLLERKRVIAFTTGHGELEELQTKDLSNTLRTYYDVGRFHLDSNYQVPSQIDLLIVAKPRGPFSDRDKFKLDQYVMNGGKILWLIDRLDAELDSLAVRDPFVPTDYPTNLEDLLFKYGARVEPNLVLDLQCSSIPQVIGMQGGNPQIELFPWFYHPVVTPRSDHPIVKGLDQINLFFPSRIDTIR
;
A
#
# COMPACT_ATOMS: atom_id res chain seq x y z
N MET A 1 -76.10 -7.34 51.87
CA MET A 1 -75.06 -8.38 51.69
C MET A 1 -75.64 -9.53 50.87
N ALA A 2 -75.12 -9.80 49.68
CA ALA A 2 -75.02 -11.15 49.07
C ALA A 2 -74.22 -11.05 47.76
N LYS A 3 -73.25 -11.96 47.61
CA LYS A 3 -72.06 -11.91 46.76
C LYS A 3 -72.35 -12.12 45.26
N ALA A 4 -71.79 -11.26 44.40
CA ALA A 4 -71.62 -11.54 42.97
C ALA A 4 -70.43 -12.51 42.77
N LYS A 5 -70.70 -13.66 42.14
CA LYS A 5 -69.72 -14.71 41.85
C LYS A 5 -69.15 -14.48 40.45
N ALA A 6 -67.91 -14.02 40.36
CA ALA A 6 -67.20 -13.88 39.09
C ALA A 6 -66.97 -15.27 38.45
N SER A 7 -67.57 -15.51 37.28
CA SER A 7 -67.32 -16.71 36.50
C SER A 7 -65.97 -16.57 35.78
N LYS A 8 -64.97 -17.37 36.16
CA LYS A 8 -63.72 -17.50 35.42
C LYS A 8 -64.00 -18.31 34.15
N LEU A 9 -63.88 -17.69 32.98
CA LEU A 9 -63.84 -18.41 31.70
C LEU A 9 -62.64 -19.37 31.70
N LYS A 10 -62.90 -20.67 31.86
CA LYS A 10 -61.89 -21.71 31.59
C LYS A 10 -61.79 -21.87 30.07
N LEU A 11 -60.70 -21.38 29.47
CA LEU A 11 -60.37 -21.74 28.09
C LEU A 11 -60.22 -23.26 27.99
N SER A 12 -61.02 -23.86 27.11
CA SER A 12 -60.93 -25.28 26.73
C SER A 12 -59.50 -25.64 26.34
N GLY A 13 -58.93 -26.70 26.93
CA GLY A 13 -57.52 -27.10 26.80
C GLY A 13 -57.04 -27.30 25.35
N LYS A 14 -57.96 -27.56 24.40
CA LYS A 14 -57.63 -27.63 22.97
C LYS A 14 -57.31 -26.27 22.36
N ARG A 15 -58.01 -25.19 22.75
CA ARG A 15 -57.74 -23.83 22.24
C ARG A 15 -56.44 -23.27 22.79
N ALA A 16 -56.14 -23.52 24.07
CA ALA A 16 -54.87 -23.11 24.68
C ALA A 16 -53.66 -23.80 24.01
N GLN A 17 -53.78 -25.08 23.66
CA GLN A 17 -52.75 -25.78 22.88
C GLN A 17 -52.59 -25.23 21.46
N SER A 18 -53.68 -24.84 20.79
CA SER A 18 -53.60 -24.20 19.47
C SER A 18 -52.88 -22.85 19.52
N PHE A 19 -53.15 -22.02 20.52
CA PHE A 19 -52.44 -20.75 20.72
C PHE A 19 -50.97 -20.96 21.08
N ALA A 20 -50.64 -21.97 21.90
CA ALA A 20 -49.26 -22.31 22.22
C ALA A 20 -48.48 -22.80 20.98
N ARG A 21 -49.10 -23.61 20.11
CA ARG A 21 -48.49 -24.05 18.84
C ARG A 21 -48.29 -22.90 17.85
N LEU A 22 -49.26 -21.98 17.76
CA LEU A 22 -49.14 -20.79 16.92
C LEU A 22 -48.02 -19.87 17.42
N GLY A 23 -47.92 -19.66 18.74
CA GLY A 23 -46.83 -18.91 19.36
C GLY A 23 -45.47 -19.55 19.13
N ALA A 24 -45.35 -20.87 19.25
CA ALA A 24 -44.12 -21.60 18.97
C ALA A 24 -43.72 -21.52 17.49
N PHE A 25 -44.69 -21.55 16.57
CA PHE A 25 -44.43 -21.40 15.14
C PHE A 25 -43.96 -19.99 14.78
N LEU A 26 -44.57 -18.95 15.35
CA LEU A 26 -44.12 -17.57 15.18
C LEU A 26 -42.74 -17.35 15.79
N ALA A 27 -42.48 -17.90 16.97
CA ALA A 27 -41.15 -17.87 17.59
C ALA A 27 -40.11 -18.59 16.74
N LEU A 28 -40.46 -19.70 16.09
CA LEU A 28 -39.59 -20.42 15.16
C LEU A 28 -39.31 -19.59 13.90
N ILE A 29 -40.30 -18.91 13.32
CA ILE A 29 -40.08 -18.03 12.16
C ILE A 29 -39.15 -16.88 12.54
N VAL A 30 -39.38 -16.24 13.69
CA VAL A 30 -38.50 -15.18 14.20
C VAL A 30 -37.09 -15.74 14.47
N PHE A 31 -36.98 -16.93 15.05
CA PHE A 31 -35.70 -17.58 15.31
C PHE A 31 -34.95 -17.97 14.03
N VAL A 32 -35.65 -18.48 13.01
CA VAL A 32 -35.08 -18.78 11.68
C VAL A 32 -34.68 -17.50 10.96
N ASN A 33 -35.46 -16.42 11.09
CA ASN A 33 -35.11 -15.12 10.53
C ASN A 33 -33.86 -14.55 11.22
N ILE A 34 -33.76 -14.65 12.56
CA ILE A 34 -32.58 -14.27 13.34
C ILE A 34 -31.36 -15.13 12.95
N LEU A 35 -31.52 -16.45 12.81
CA LEU A 35 -30.44 -17.34 12.38
C LEU A 35 -30.01 -17.08 10.94
N GLY A 36 -30.96 -16.83 10.04
CA GLY A 36 -30.69 -16.43 8.66
C GLY A 36 -29.92 -15.10 8.61
N ASN A 37 -30.22 -14.19 9.53
CA ASN A 37 -29.51 -12.92 9.63
C ASN A 37 -28.11 -13.05 10.27
N MET A 38 -27.91 -13.99 11.21
CA MET A 38 -26.60 -14.30 11.80
C MET A 38 -25.68 -15.07 10.85
N ALA A 39 -26.22 -15.76 9.84
CA ALA A 39 -25.47 -16.56 8.87
C ALA A 39 -25.03 -15.77 7.62
N HIS A 40 -24.96 -14.43 7.68
CA HIS A 40 -24.39 -13.59 6.61
C HIS A 40 -22.84 -13.68 6.51
N GLY A 41 -22.23 -14.78 6.97
CA GLY A 41 -20.89 -15.14 6.51
C GLY A 41 -21.02 -15.77 5.14
N ARG A 42 -20.58 -15.09 4.08
CA ARG A 42 -20.33 -15.75 2.79
C ARG A 42 -19.27 -16.82 3.03
N LEU A 43 -19.69 -18.08 3.14
CA LEU A 43 -18.79 -19.21 3.02
C LEU A 43 -18.36 -19.25 1.56
N ASP A 44 -17.19 -18.68 1.28
CA ASP A 44 -16.56 -18.80 -0.02
C ASP A 44 -16.10 -20.25 -0.20
N LEU A 45 -16.70 -20.93 -1.16
CA LEU A 45 -16.40 -22.33 -1.51
C LEU A 45 -15.49 -22.42 -2.74
N THR A 46 -14.90 -21.30 -3.17
CA THR A 46 -13.85 -21.32 -4.20
C THR A 46 -12.53 -21.83 -3.60
N GLU A 47 -11.75 -22.59 -4.36
CA GLU A 47 -10.45 -23.14 -3.93
C GLU A 47 -9.45 -22.08 -3.42
N GLU A 48 -9.69 -20.80 -3.69
CA GLU A 48 -8.79 -19.68 -3.40
C GLU A 48 -9.37 -18.64 -2.42
N ASN A 49 -10.58 -18.81 -1.88
CA ASN A 49 -11.26 -17.79 -1.04
C ASN A 49 -11.30 -16.38 -1.70
N ARG A 50 -11.59 -16.30 -3.00
CA ARG A 50 -11.55 -15.05 -3.81
C ARG A 50 -12.52 -13.94 -3.39
N PHE A 51 -13.46 -14.23 -2.51
CA PHE A 51 -14.52 -13.32 -2.04
C PHE A 51 -14.40 -12.99 -0.55
N THR A 52 -13.25 -13.26 0.07
CA THR A 52 -12.94 -12.86 1.44
C THR A 52 -11.69 -11.99 1.48
N LEU A 53 -11.70 -10.95 2.31
CA LEU A 53 -10.53 -10.10 2.51
C LEU A 53 -9.37 -10.92 3.08
N SER A 54 -8.16 -10.58 2.68
CA SER A 54 -6.94 -11.18 3.22
C SER A 54 -6.76 -10.85 4.71
N GLU A 55 -6.11 -11.75 5.46
CA GLU A 55 -5.86 -11.56 6.89
C GLU A 55 -5.15 -10.22 7.21
N PRO A 56 -4.14 -9.76 6.45
CA PRO A 56 -3.53 -8.46 6.67
C PRO A 56 -4.51 -7.29 6.52
N THR A 57 -5.43 -7.34 5.53
CA THR A 57 -6.47 -6.33 5.34
C THR A 57 -7.41 -6.30 6.54
N VAL A 58 -7.84 -7.48 7.02
CA VAL A 58 -8.69 -7.61 8.20
C VAL A 58 -8.01 -7.03 9.46
N ASP A 59 -6.72 -7.29 9.65
CA ASP A 59 -5.95 -6.74 10.77
C ASP A 59 -5.74 -5.23 10.70
N LEU A 60 -5.69 -4.64 9.50
CA LEU A 60 -5.71 -3.20 9.31
C LEU A 60 -7.07 -2.61 9.70
N LEU A 61 -8.18 -3.21 9.27
CA LEU A 61 -9.52 -2.72 9.61
C LEU A 61 -9.80 -2.72 11.12
N LYS A 62 -9.25 -3.68 11.87
CA LYS A 62 -9.35 -3.73 13.34
C LYS A 62 -8.66 -2.56 14.05
N GLN A 63 -7.73 -1.87 13.39
CA GLN A 63 -6.99 -0.74 13.97
C GLN A 63 -7.74 0.58 13.84
N LEU A 64 -8.82 0.63 13.04
CA LEU A 64 -9.67 1.81 12.91
C LEU A 64 -10.50 2.02 14.19
N ASP A 65 -10.26 3.15 14.86
CA ASP A 65 -10.98 3.59 16.06
C ASP A 65 -12.05 4.67 15.78
N GLU A 66 -12.10 5.18 14.55
CA GLU A 66 -13.04 6.20 14.05
C GLU A 66 -13.55 5.76 12.66
N PRO A 67 -14.74 6.24 12.22
CA PRO A 67 -15.28 5.88 10.92
C PRO A 67 -14.43 6.47 9.78
N VAL A 68 -14.10 5.62 8.80
CA VAL A 68 -13.50 6.03 7.52
C VAL A 68 -14.61 6.39 6.56
N PHE A 69 -14.55 7.56 5.93
CA PHE A 69 -15.49 7.97 4.90
C PHE A 69 -14.85 7.91 3.52
N VAL A 70 -15.43 7.13 2.62
CA VAL A 70 -14.92 6.92 1.26
C VAL A 70 -15.82 7.58 0.23
N GLN A 71 -15.33 8.61 -0.45
CA GLN A 71 -16.04 9.24 -1.56
C GLN A 71 -15.53 8.66 -2.90
N VAL A 72 -16.40 7.98 -3.63
CA VAL A 72 -16.08 7.34 -4.92
C VAL A 72 -16.57 8.23 -6.06
N LEU A 73 -15.65 8.74 -6.88
CA LEU A 73 -15.93 9.66 -8.00
C LEU A 73 -16.35 8.95 -9.29
N LEU A 74 -16.88 7.73 -9.16
CA LEU A 74 -17.24 6.83 -10.25
C LEU A 74 -18.75 6.58 -10.25
N GLU A 75 -19.55 7.64 -10.24
CA GLU A 75 -21.00 7.59 -10.42
C GLU A 75 -21.40 8.27 -11.75
N GLY A 76 -22.41 7.72 -12.42
CA GLY A 76 -22.90 8.23 -13.71
C GLY A 76 -23.18 7.13 -14.73
N GLU A 77 -23.55 7.54 -15.95
CA GLU A 77 -23.80 6.61 -17.05
C GLU A 77 -22.51 6.23 -17.77
N PHE A 78 -22.04 5.01 -17.49
CA PHE A 78 -20.79 4.51 -18.07
C PHE A 78 -20.99 3.35 -19.07
N PRO A 79 -20.00 3.11 -19.95
CA PRO A 79 -19.91 1.90 -20.75
C PRO A 79 -19.74 0.63 -19.89
N ALA A 80 -19.94 -0.54 -20.50
CA ALA A 80 -19.93 -1.83 -19.80
C ALA A 80 -18.68 -2.05 -18.91
N GLY A 81 -17.48 -1.74 -19.42
CA GLY A 81 -16.25 -1.89 -18.64
C GLY A 81 -16.19 -1.02 -17.38
N PHE A 82 -16.54 0.26 -17.48
CA PHE A 82 -16.55 1.16 -16.32
C PHE A 82 -17.70 0.85 -15.35
N LYS A 83 -18.84 0.36 -15.86
CA LYS A 83 -19.91 -0.20 -15.01
C LYS A 83 -19.44 -1.41 -14.22
N HIS A 84 -18.60 -2.25 -14.83
CA HIS A 84 -17.96 -3.36 -14.12
C HIS A 84 -17.04 -2.83 -13.00
N LEU A 85 -16.14 -1.90 -13.30
CA LEU A 85 -15.26 -1.29 -12.29
C LEU A 85 -16.04 -0.62 -11.15
N GLN A 86 -17.10 0.12 -11.47
CA GLN A 86 -18.01 0.76 -10.49
C GLN A 86 -18.67 -0.28 -9.57
N ARG A 87 -19.25 -1.34 -10.15
CA ARG A 87 -19.89 -2.41 -9.39
C ARG A 87 -18.88 -3.13 -8.50
N SER A 88 -17.73 -3.52 -9.03
CA SER A 88 -16.70 -4.22 -8.26
C SER A 88 -16.10 -3.35 -7.15
N THR A 89 -15.99 -2.03 -7.39
CA THR A 89 -15.60 -1.06 -6.35
C THR A 89 -16.62 -1.04 -5.21
N ARG A 90 -17.92 -1.01 -5.54
CA ARG A 90 -19.00 -1.04 -4.56
C ARG A 90 -19.01 -2.34 -3.75
N GLU A 91 -18.90 -3.48 -4.44
CA GLU A 91 -18.84 -4.80 -3.81
C GLU A 91 -17.64 -4.91 -2.85
N MET A 92 -16.45 -4.45 -3.27
CA MET A 92 -15.26 -4.44 -2.42
C MET A 92 -15.43 -3.53 -1.19
N LEU A 93 -16.02 -2.33 -1.35
CA LEU A 93 -16.29 -1.44 -0.22
C LEU A 93 -17.36 -2.01 0.73
N ASP A 94 -18.35 -2.75 0.21
CA ASP A 94 -19.30 -3.48 1.03
C ASP A 94 -18.60 -4.59 1.85
N ASP A 95 -17.66 -5.33 1.25
CA ASP A 95 -16.88 -6.34 1.96
C ASP A 95 -16.03 -5.71 3.09
N PHE A 96 -15.35 -4.60 2.81
CA PHE A 96 -14.61 -3.83 3.83
C PHE A 96 -15.54 -3.31 4.94
N ARG A 97 -16.72 -2.78 4.59
CA ARG A 97 -17.72 -2.30 5.54
C ARG A 97 -18.21 -3.42 6.45
N ASN A 98 -18.53 -4.58 5.88
CA ASN A 98 -19.05 -5.73 6.61
C ASN A 98 -18.02 -6.28 7.59
N GLU A 99 -16.76 -6.42 7.15
CA GLU A 99 -15.66 -6.85 8.01
C GLU A 99 -15.39 -5.84 9.14
N ALA A 100 -15.26 -4.56 8.82
CA ALA A 100 -15.01 -3.51 9.83
C ALA A 100 -16.13 -3.45 10.90
N SER A 101 -17.39 -3.68 10.50
CA SER A 101 -18.54 -3.69 11.41
C SER A 101 -18.60 -4.96 12.29
N SER A 102 -18.00 -6.06 11.86
CA SER A 102 -18.05 -7.36 12.57
C SER A 102 -17.27 -7.37 13.89
N PHE A 103 -16.24 -6.52 14.03
CA PHE A 103 -15.26 -6.61 15.12
C PHE A 103 -15.71 -5.97 16.45
N GLN A 104 -16.62 -4.99 16.43
CA GLN A 104 -17.01 -4.27 17.64
C GLN A 104 -17.94 -5.07 18.58
N GLY A 105 -18.52 -6.18 18.11
CA GLY A 105 -19.31 -7.12 18.91
C GLY A 105 -18.52 -8.00 19.88
N ARG A 106 -17.18 -7.96 19.84
CA ARG A 106 -16.28 -8.83 20.64
C ARG A 106 -15.42 -8.08 21.64
N GLY A 107 -15.97 -7.08 22.32
CA GLY A 107 -15.32 -6.49 23.49
C GLY A 107 -15.02 -7.57 24.56
N LYS A 108 -13.73 -7.86 24.79
CA LYS A 108 -13.28 -8.71 25.90
C LYS A 108 -13.65 -8.03 27.21
N GLY A 109 -14.51 -8.66 28.01
CA GLY A 109 -14.80 -8.25 29.39
C GLY A 109 -16.15 -7.56 29.67
N LEU A 110 -17.14 -7.62 28.77
CA LEU A 110 -18.44 -6.98 29.01
C LEU A 110 -19.38 -7.86 29.86
N SER A 111 -20.02 -7.25 30.86
CA SER A 111 -21.13 -7.85 31.62
C SER A 111 -22.34 -8.12 30.71
N LEU A 112 -23.21 -9.06 31.05
CA LEU A 112 -24.36 -9.46 30.23
C LEU A 112 -25.26 -8.27 29.83
N GLY A 113 -25.43 -7.28 30.71
CA GLY A 113 -26.18 -6.05 30.41
C GLY A 113 -25.49 -5.15 29.37
N GLN A 114 -24.16 -5.09 29.38
CA GLN A 114 -23.38 -4.36 28.36
C GLN A 114 -23.37 -5.12 27.03
N ARG A 115 -23.39 -6.46 27.05
CA ARG A 115 -23.51 -7.28 25.84
C ARG A 115 -24.87 -7.10 25.15
N ILE A 116 -25.94 -6.95 25.93
CA ILE A 116 -27.28 -6.65 25.40
C ILE A 116 -27.34 -5.22 24.84
N LYS A 117 -26.70 -4.26 25.51
CA LYS A 117 -26.61 -2.87 25.00
C LYS A 117 -25.77 -2.76 23.73
N ALA A 118 -24.63 -3.46 23.66
CA ALA A 118 -23.81 -3.58 22.45
C ALA A 118 -24.56 -4.29 21.32
N PHE A 119 -25.41 -5.29 21.63
CA PHE A 119 -26.27 -5.96 20.66
C PHE A 119 -27.38 -5.03 20.11
N PHE A 120 -27.95 -4.14 20.93
CA PHE A 120 -28.91 -3.14 20.43
C PHE A 120 -28.23 -1.97 19.70
N ASN A 121 -26.99 -1.60 20.05
CA ASN A 121 -26.19 -0.66 19.27
C ASN A 121 -25.70 -1.27 17.94
N PHE A 122 -25.44 -2.57 17.88
CA PHE A 122 -25.17 -3.29 16.62
C PHE A 122 -26.35 -3.20 15.64
N LEU A 123 -27.59 -3.03 16.13
CA LEU A 123 -28.76 -2.78 15.30
C LEU A 123 -28.88 -1.32 14.83
N GLY A 124 -27.98 -0.42 15.27
CA GLY A 124 -27.97 1.00 14.93
C GLY A 124 -26.57 1.50 14.58
N ASN A 125 -26.17 1.33 13.31
CA ASN A 125 -25.26 2.22 12.56
C ASN A 125 -23.97 2.72 13.23
N ASP A 126 -23.24 1.90 14.00
CA ASP A 126 -21.82 2.18 14.30
C ASP A 126 -20.95 1.51 13.22
N VAL A 127 -20.93 2.11 12.02
CA VAL A 127 -20.20 1.60 10.85
C VAL A 127 -18.82 2.27 10.79
N ASN A 128 -17.74 1.49 10.95
CA ASN A 128 -16.37 2.00 10.88
C ASN A 128 -15.90 2.38 9.45
N LEU A 129 -16.71 2.09 8.43
CA LEU A 129 -16.47 2.50 7.05
C LEU A 129 -17.77 2.85 6.33
N GLU A 130 -17.95 4.13 6.03
CA GLU A 130 -19.05 4.61 5.21
C GLU A 130 -18.53 5.01 3.83
N TYR A 131 -19.37 4.88 2.80
CA TYR A 131 -18.99 5.30 1.46
C TYR A 131 -20.17 5.89 0.69
N GLU A 132 -19.85 6.80 -0.22
CA GLU A 132 -20.80 7.36 -1.18
C GLU A 132 -20.22 7.35 -2.59
N PHE A 133 -21.10 7.27 -3.58
CA PHE A 133 -20.75 7.41 -4.98
C PHE A 133 -21.24 8.77 -5.47
N VAL A 134 -20.34 9.56 -6.06
CA VAL A 134 -20.60 10.94 -6.48
C VAL A 134 -20.20 11.10 -7.94
N ASP A 135 -21.05 11.78 -8.71
CA ASP A 135 -20.71 12.19 -10.07
C ASP A 135 -20.10 13.61 -10.02
N PRO A 136 -18.79 13.76 -10.25
CA PRO A 136 -18.11 15.06 -10.19
C PRO A 136 -18.53 16.02 -11.32
N ASN A 137 -19.21 15.53 -12.36
CA ASN A 137 -19.66 16.35 -13.49
C ASN A 137 -21.11 16.87 -13.34
N LEU A 138 -21.79 16.58 -12.23
CA LEU A 138 -23.10 17.15 -11.94
C LEU A 138 -22.99 18.58 -11.37
N GLY A 139 -23.91 19.45 -11.81
CA GLY A 139 -24.06 20.82 -11.31
C GLY A 139 -23.97 21.88 -12.41
N SER A 140 -23.87 23.14 -12.00
CA SER A 140 -23.58 24.27 -12.90
C SER A 140 -22.13 24.25 -13.39
N VAL A 141 -21.85 24.95 -14.50
CA VAL A 141 -20.51 25.01 -15.10
C VAL A 141 -19.46 25.55 -14.10
N GLU A 142 -19.82 26.57 -13.34
CA GLU A 142 -18.98 27.14 -12.28
C GLU A 142 -18.67 26.14 -11.16
N GLU A 143 -19.68 25.42 -10.66
CA GLU A 143 -19.49 24.39 -9.61
C GLU A 143 -18.58 23.26 -10.09
N ILE A 144 -18.78 22.81 -11.34
CA ILE A 144 -17.97 21.77 -11.96
C ILE A 144 -16.52 22.25 -12.07
N ASN A 145 -16.28 23.47 -12.55
CA ASN A 145 -14.92 24.00 -12.70
C ASN A 145 -14.21 24.17 -11.35
N GLN A 146 -14.92 24.65 -10.32
CA GLN A 146 -14.37 24.75 -8.97
C GLN A 146 -14.01 23.37 -8.41
N ARG A 147 -14.88 22.37 -8.57
CA ARG A 147 -14.62 20.99 -8.13
C ARG A 147 -13.42 20.40 -8.87
N ARG A 148 -13.30 20.63 -10.17
CA ARG A 148 -12.15 20.19 -10.97
C ARG A 148 -10.84 20.79 -10.48
N GLU A 149 -10.83 22.08 -10.15
CA GLU A 149 -9.64 22.73 -9.62
C GLU A 149 -9.23 22.17 -8.26
N GLN A 150 -10.21 21.88 -7.39
CA GLN A 150 -9.96 21.22 -6.10
C GLN A 150 -9.40 19.81 -6.29
N LEU A 151 -10.03 18.99 -7.13
CA LEU A 151 -9.55 17.64 -7.43
C LEU A 151 -8.13 17.65 -8.02
N ALA A 152 -7.83 18.61 -8.89
CA ALA A 152 -6.50 18.76 -9.46
C ALA A 152 -5.44 19.11 -8.40
N LYS A 153 -5.78 19.91 -7.38
CA LYS A 153 -4.87 20.22 -6.24
C LYS A 153 -4.56 18.96 -5.42
N ASP A 154 -5.50 18.04 -5.33
CA ASP A 154 -5.33 16.74 -4.66
C ASP A 154 -4.68 15.68 -5.56
N GLY A 155 -4.23 16.05 -6.76
CA GLY A 155 -3.58 15.15 -7.72
C GLY A 155 -4.55 14.21 -8.45
N ILE A 156 -5.85 14.48 -8.37
CA ILE A 156 -6.90 13.68 -9.00
C ILE A 156 -7.17 14.25 -10.40
N VAL A 157 -6.85 13.46 -11.43
CA VAL A 157 -6.99 13.86 -12.84
C VAL A 157 -8.01 13.00 -13.58
N PRO A 158 -8.83 13.58 -14.47
CA PRO A 158 -9.79 12.81 -15.25
C PRO A 158 -9.12 11.97 -16.34
N THR A 159 -9.79 10.89 -16.72
CA THR A 159 -9.53 10.14 -17.93
C THR A 159 -10.58 10.49 -18.99
N ILE A 160 -10.14 10.79 -20.21
CA ILE A 160 -11.04 11.04 -21.34
C ILE A 160 -11.47 9.69 -21.92
N PHE A 161 -12.78 9.48 -22.01
CA PHE A 161 -13.36 8.33 -22.69
C PHE A 161 -14.11 8.78 -23.94
N ARG A 162 -13.89 8.09 -25.06
CA ARG A 162 -14.53 8.38 -26.34
C ARG A 162 -15.51 7.28 -26.71
N LEU A 163 -16.80 7.57 -26.68
CA LEU A 163 -17.85 6.71 -27.21
C LEU A 163 -18.03 7.05 -28.69
N LYS A 164 -17.88 6.05 -29.58
CA LYS A 164 -18.34 6.19 -30.97
C LYS A 164 -19.79 5.73 -31.03
N ASP A 165 -20.71 6.68 -31.19
CA ASP A 165 -22.11 6.41 -31.48
C ASP A 165 -22.40 6.64 -32.97
N VAL A 166 -23.56 6.18 -33.45
CA VAL A 166 -24.01 6.27 -34.85
C VAL A 166 -24.14 7.73 -35.32
N GLU A 167 -24.34 8.68 -34.40
CA GLU A 167 -24.48 10.12 -34.67
C GLU A 167 -23.22 10.96 -34.36
N GLY A 168 -22.15 10.39 -33.80
CA GLY A 168 -20.92 11.13 -33.48
C GLY A 168 -19.99 10.47 -32.47
N THR A 169 -18.81 11.07 -32.25
CA THR A 169 -17.92 10.67 -31.14
C THR A 169 -18.22 11.55 -29.92
N GLU A 170 -18.81 10.98 -28.88
CA GLU A 170 -19.06 11.66 -27.61
C GLU A 170 -17.84 11.49 -26.70
N GLU A 171 -17.22 12.59 -26.27
CA GLU A 171 -16.13 12.57 -25.30
C GLU A 171 -16.68 12.82 -23.89
N LYS A 172 -16.48 11.87 -22.97
CA LYS A 172 -16.86 12.00 -21.55
C LYS A 172 -15.63 11.97 -20.66
N LEU A 173 -15.61 12.83 -19.65
CA LEU A 173 -14.57 12.87 -18.62
C LEU A 173 -15.00 12.00 -17.43
N ILE A 174 -14.16 11.01 -17.09
CA ILE A 174 -14.41 10.07 -16.00
C ILE A 174 -13.32 10.25 -14.94
N TYR A 175 -13.70 10.24 -13.67
CA TYR A 175 -12.78 10.31 -12.53
C TYR A 175 -12.75 8.97 -11.80
N PRO A 176 -11.94 7.99 -12.25
CA PRO A 176 -11.90 6.68 -11.60
C PRO A 176 -11.09 6.73 -10.30
N TYR A 177 -11.60 7.43 -9.28
CA TYR A 177 -10.93 7.62 -7.99
C TYR A 177 -11.86 7.36 -6.82
N ALA A 178 -11.28 6.88 -5.71
CA ALA A 178 -11.90 6.83 -4.40
C ALA A 178 -11.05 7.62 -3.40
N ILE A 179 -11.67 8.53 -2.65
CA ILE A 179 -11.01 9.37 -1.66
C ILE A 179 -11.36 8.83 -0.28
N PHE A 180 -10.36 8.30 0.43
CA PHE A 180 -10.52 7.79 1.78
C PHE A 180 -10.22 8.91 2.79
N ASN A 181 -11.15 9.19 3.69
CA ASN A 181 -11.05 10.24 4.70
C ASN A 181 -11.10 9.62 6.10
N TYR A 182 -10.16 9.99 6.96
CA TYR A 182 -10.07 9.51 8.34
C TYR A 182 -9.33 10.53 9.21
N LYS A 183 -9.91 10.95 10.34
CA LYS A 183 -9.34 11.93 11.28
C LYS A 183 -8.81 13.22 10.61
N GLY A 184 -9.53 13.73 9.61
CA GLY A 184 -9.15 14.95 8.87
C GLY A 184 -7.99 14.77 7.87
N ARG A 185 -7.56 13.54 7.60
CA ARG A 185 -6.61 13.20 6.53
C ARG A 185 -7.33 12.53 5.37
N SER A 186 -6.85 12.80 4.16
CA SER A 186 -7.45 12.28 2.93
C SER A 186 -6.38 11.58 2.09
N VAL A 187 -6.71 10.40 1.56
CA VAL A 187 -5.85 9.64 0.65
C VAL A 187 -6.65 9.33 -0.63
N PRO A 188 -6.29 9.93 -1.77
CA PRO A 188 -6.89 9.58 -3.05
C PRO A 188 -6.32 8.25 -3.58
N VAL A 189 -7.19 7.42 -4.12
CA VAL A 189 -6.88 6.11 -4.68
C VAL A 189 -7.34 6.07 -6.14
N ASN A 190 -6.39 5.90 -7.06
CA ASN A 190 -6.73 5.68 -8.47
C ASN A 190 -7.28 4.25 -8.66
N LEU A 191 -8.52 4.15 -9.10
CA LEU A 191 -9.23 2.89 -9.35
C LEU A 191 -8.89 2.29 -10.72
N LEU A 192 -8.36 3.06 -11.67
CA LEU A 192 -8.06 2.60 -13.03
C LEU A 192 -6.55 2.55 -13.28
N GLU A 193 -6.02 1.35 -13.52
CA GLU A 193 -4.64 1.15 -13.97
C GLU A 193 -4.46 1.57 -15.43
N ASN A 194 -3.34 2.23 -15.69
CA ASN A 194 -2.95 2.64 -17.03
C ASN A 194 -1.59 2.06 -17.40
N GLN A 195 -1.55 0.75 -17.64
CA GLN A 195 -0.35 0.07 -18.14
C GLN A 195 -0.29 0.13 -19.68
N PRO A 196 0.85 0.53 -20.28
CA PRO A 196 1.05 0.44 -21.72
C PRO A 196 0.96 -1.01 -22.22
N GLY A 197 0.30 -1.24 -23.35
CA GLY A 197 0.25 -2.55 -24.01
C GLY A 197 -0.96 -3.43 -23.69
N LEU A 198 -1.71 -3.14 -22.62
CA LEU A 198 -2.96 -3.86 -22.30
C LEU A 198 -4.16 -3.27 -23.04
N ASN A 199 -5.10 -4.13 -23.42
CA ASN A 199 -6.39 -3.69 -23.95
C ASN A 199 -7.29 -3.11 -22.83
N GLN A 200 -8.37 -2.42 -23.20
CA GLN A 200 -9.19 -1.71 -22.22
C GLN A 200 -9.87 -2.64 -21.21
N ASP A 201 -10.33 -3.82 -21.63
CA ASP A 201 -10.99 -4.77 -20.75
C ASP A 201 -9.99 -5.44 -19.78
N GLU A 202 -8.77 -5.73 -20.25
CA GLU A 202 -7.66 -6.20 -19.43
C GLU A 202 -7.26 -5.18 -18.36
N LYS A 203 -7.15 -3.90 -18.73
CA LYS A 203 -6.87 -2.81 -17.77
C LYS A 203 -7.92 -2.77 -16.67
N ILE A 204 -9.20 -2.91 -17.03
CA ILE A 204 -10.31 -2.89 -16.09
C ILE A 204 -10.28 -4.12 -15.19
N ASN A 205 -10.09 -5.31 -15.75
CA ASN A 205 -10.01 -6.54 -14.97
C ASN A 205 -8.82 -6.53 -14.00
N GLN A 206 -7.65 -6.08 -14.44
CA GLN A 206 -6.48 -5.92 -13.57
C GLN A 206 -6.75 -4.90 -12.46
N SER A 207 -7.41 -3.79 -12.81
CA SER A 207 -7.81 -2.76 -11.86
C SER A 207 -8.73 -3.32 -10.77
N VAL A 208 -9.71 -4.15 -11.16
CA VAL A 208 -10.64 -4.83 -10.25
C VAL A 208 -9.89 -5.77 -9.30
N THR A 209 -8.95 -6.58 -9.81
CA THR A 209 -8.14 -7.48 -8.99
C THR A 209 -7.30 -6.74 -7.94
N LEU A 210 -6.86 -5.51 -8.24
CA LEU A 210 -6.02 -4.72 -7.34
C LEU A 210 -6.81 -3.89 -6.32
N LEU A 211 -8.15 -3.89 -6.36
CA LEU A 211 -8.97 -3.04 -5.49
C LEU A 211 -8.70 -3.27 -4.00
N GLU A 212 -8.65 -4.53 -3.55
CA GLU A 212 -8.39 -4.84 -2.14
C GLU A 212 -7.04 -4.25 -1.70
N TYR A 213 -5.97 -4.57 -2.44
CA TYR A 213 -4.64 -4.06 -2.15
C TYR A 213 -4.61 -2.53 -2.09
N LYS A 214 -5.26 -1.86 -3.06
CA LYS A 214 -5.32 -0.40 -3.14
C LYS A 214 -6.05 0.21 -1.93
N PHE A 215 -7.17 -0.38 -1.52
CA PHE A 215 -7.95 0.10 -0.37
C PHE A 215 -7.25 -0.18 0.95
N ALA A 216 -6.68 -1.37 1.13
CA ALA A 216 -5.88 -1.71 2.29
C ALA A 216 -4.67 -0.77 2.43
N ASN A 217 -3.98 -0.47 1.33
CA ASN A 217 -2.86 0.49 1.30
C ASN A 217 -3.31 1.92 1.67
N ALA A 218 -4.49 2.35 1.22
CA ALA A 218 -5.05 3.65 1.58
C ALA A 218 -5.37 3.75 3.07
N ILE A 219 -6.00 2.72 3.64
CA ILE A 219 -6.30 2.63 5.07
C ILE A 219 -5.01 2.58 5.89
N GLN A 220 -4.02 1.79 5.45
CA GLN A 220 -2.70 1.76 6.08
C GLN A 220 -2.07 3.15 6.12
N LYS A 221 -2.14 3.92 5.02
CA LYS A 221 -1.63 5.31 4.96
C LYS A 221 -2.38 6.23 5.94
N LEU A 222 -3.68 6.04 6.12
CA LEU A 222 -4.50 6.84 7.03
C LEU A 222 -4.23 6.53 8.51
N LEU A 223 -3.97 5.26 8.84
CA LEU A 223 -3.65 4.79 10.18
C LEU A 223 -2.26 5.22 10.68
N LEU A 224 -1.36 5.63 9.77
CA LEU A 224 -0.03 6.13 10.15
C LEU A 224 -0.15 7.48 10.86
N GLU A 225 -0.32 7.49 12.18
CA GLU A 225 -0.42 8.73 13.01
C GLU A 225 0.72 9.72 12.75
N ARG A 226 1.93 9.20 12.50
CA ARG A 226 3.10 9.96 12.04
C ARG A 226 3.77 9.19 10.93
N LYS A 227 4.02 9.83 9.78
CA LYS A 227 4.92 9.27 8.77
C LYS A 227 6.28 9.05 9.41
N ARG A 228 6.82 7.84 9.27
CA ARG A 228 8.20 7.58 9.74
C ARG A 228 9.15 8.50 8.98
N VAL A 229 10.13 9.05 9.68
CA VAL A 229 11.07 9.98 9.10
C VAL A 229 12.29 9.19 8.60
N ILE A 230 12.54 9.28 7.31
CA ILE A 230 13.70 8.70 6.65
C ILE A 230 14.62 9.84 6.24
N ALA A 231 15.90 9.76 6.57
CA ALA A 231 16.86 10.77 6.15
C ALA A 231 18.04 10.16 5.39
N PHE A 232 18.32 10.72 4.22
CA PHE A 232 19.57 10.45 3.50
C PHE A 232 20.71 11.26 4.13
N THR A 233 21.83 10.61 4.45
CA THR A 233 22.99 11.32 4.99
C THR A 233 23.72 12.11 3.91
N THR A 234 24.32 13.22 4.33
CA THR A 234 25.24 14.03 3.53
C THR A 234 26.45 14.44 4.38
N GLY A 235 27.56 14.77 3.72
CA GLY A 235 28.80 15.25 4.35
C GLY A 235 30.05 14.43 3.99
N HIS A 236 29.88 13.28 3.34
CA HIS A 236 30.94 12.33 3.01
C HIS A 236 30.91 11.94 1.52
N GLY A 237 30.41 12.81 0.64
CA GLY A 237 30.34 12.57 -0.80
C GLY A 237 29.24 11.58 -1.24
N GLU A 238 28.23 11.37 -0.40
CA GLU A 238 27.03 10.56 -0.71
C GLU A 238 26.27 11.09 -1.94
N LEU A 239 25.38 10.25 -2.49
CA LEU A 239 24.56 10.59 -3.67
C LEU A 239 23.72 11.87 -3.49
N GLU A 240 23.74 12.74 -4.49
CA GLU A 240 22.99 14.01 -4.50
C GLU A 240 21.48 13.82 -4.68
N GLU A 241 20.70 14.89 -4.49
CA GLU A 241 19.23 14.81 -4.55
C GLU A 241 18.75 14.26 -5.89
N LEU A 242 19.32 14.75 -6.99
CA LEU A 242 18.94 14.33 -8.33
C LEU A 242 19.20 12.82 -8.56
N GLN A 243 20.32 12.31 -8.05
CA GLN A 243 20.71 10.90 -8.16
C GLN A 243 19.80 9.98 -7.33
N THR A 244 19.24 10.49 -6.24
CA THR A 244 18.31 9.74 -5.36
C THR A 244 16.84 10.02 -5.65
N LYS A 245 16.52 10.82 -6.68
CA LYS A 245 15.20 11.47 -6.79
C LYS A 245 14.07 10.45 -6.91
N ASP A 246 14.23 9.45 -7.77
CA ASP A 246 13.22 8.43 -8.01
C ASP A 246 12.86 7.64 -6.73
N LEU A 247 13.89 7.11 -6.05
CA LEU A 247 13.73 6.45 -4.76
C LEU A 247 13.11 7.39 -3.72
N SER A 248 13.59 8.64 -3.64
CA SER A 248 13.07 9.62 -2.67
C SER A 248 11.59 9.92 -2.90
N ASN A 249 11.14 10.05 -4.15
CA ASN A 249 9.74 10.31 -4.50
C ASN A 249 8.86 9.11 -4.16
N THR A 250 9.33 7.91 -4.47
CA THR A 250 8.64 6.66 -4.11
C THR A 250 8.46 6.56 -2.59
N LEU A 251 9.52 6.82 -1.82
CA LEU A 251 9.47 6.78 -0.36
C LEU A 251 8.59 7.88 0.25
N ARG A 252 8.55 9.09 -0.33
CA ARG A 252 7.71 10.22 0.15
C ARG A 252 6.22 9.90 0.19
N THR A 253 5.78 8.95 -0.64
CA THR A 253 4.40 8.44 -0.66
C THR A 253 3.99 7.85 0.70
N TYR A 254 4.94 7.28 1.45
CA TYR A 254 4.68 6.56 2.70
C TYR A 254 5.38 7.19 3.92
N TYR A 255 6.48 7.91 3.68
CA TYR A 255 7.40 8.37 4.71
C TYR A 255 7.71 9.86 4.55
N ASP A 256 8.16 10.50 5.64
CA ASP A 256 8.72 11.84 5.56
C ASP A 256 10.20 11.72 5.21
N VAL A 257 10.53 12.04 3.96
CA VAL A 257 11.89 11.85 3.43
C VAL A 257 12.63 13.19 3.39
N GLY A 258 13.71 13.26 4.15
CA GLY A 258 14.60 14.41 4.23
C GLY A 258 16.06 14.07 3.96
N ARG A 259 16.92 15.08 4.14
CA ARG A 259 18.37 14.92 4.17
C ARG A 259 18.93 15.38 5.49
N PHE A 260 19.99 14.73 5.95
CA PHE A 260 20.64 15.00 7.23
C PHE A 260 22.15 15.13 7.03
N HIS A 261 22.68 16.32 7.32
CA HIS A 261 24.11 16.61 7.23
C HIS A 261 24.82 16.06 8.47
N LEU A 262 25.52 14.94 8.33
CA LEU A 262 26.11 14.23 9.46
C LEU A 262 27.32 14.99 10.03
N ASP A 263 28.09 15.63 9.16
CA ASP A 263 29.33 16.39 9.47
C ASP A 263 29.08 17.62 10.36
N SER A 264 28.04 18.40 10.04
CA SER A 264 27.73 19.68 10.65
C SER A 264 26.86 19.55 11.91
N ASN A 265 26.11 18.48 12.06
CA ASN A 265 25.25 18.26 13.23
C ASN A 265 25.99 17.60 14.40
N TYR A 266 25.52 17.82 15.62
CA TYR A 266 26.13 17.22 16.83
C TYR A 266 25.68 15.80 17.09
N GLN A 267 24.42 15.49 16.80
CA GLN A 267 23.80 14.19 17.01
C GLN A 267 22.72 13.98 15.94
N VAL A 268 22.37 12.71 15.71
CA VAL A 268 21.21 12.36 14.89
C VAL A 268 19.95 12.63 15.71
N PRO A 269 19.00 13.45 15.23
CA PRO A 269 17.73 13.69 15.93
C PRO A 269 16.96 12.39 16.16
N SER A 270 16.41 12.19 17.37
CA SER A 270 15.59 11.02 17.72
C SER A 270 14.29 10.90 16.91
N GLN A 271 13.95 11.95 16.16
CA GLN A 271 12.80 12.01 15.28
C GLN A 271 13.00 11.20 13.99
N ILE A 272 14.25 10.92 13.61
CA ILE A 272 14.63 10.14 12.43
C ILE A 272 14.54 8.65 12.78
N ASP A 273 13.69 7.91 12.06
CA ASP A 273 13.48 6.47 12.28
C ASP A 273 14.47 5.61 11.48
N LEU A 274 14.94 6.11 10.33
CA LEU A 274 15.89 5.42 9.44
C LEU A 274 16.86 6.43 8.82
N LEU A 275 18.16 6.13 8.91
CA LEU A 275 19.20 6.78 8.12
C LEU A 275 19.55 5.93 6.90
N ILE A 276 19.72 6.57 5.75
CA ILE A 276 20.23 5.94 4.54
C ILE A 276 21.59 6.58 4.22
N VAL A 277 22.64 5.77 4.29
CA VAL A 277 23.99 6.17 3.88
C VAL A 277 24.24 5.65 2.47
N ALA A 278 24.10 6.53 1.47
CA ALA A 278 24.06 6.14 0.05
C ALA A 278 25.34 6.50 -0.69
N LYS A 279 26.13 5.48 -1.05
CA LYS A 279 27.41 5.56 -1.76
C LYS A 279 28.35 6.64 -1.18
N PRO A 280 28.76 6.53 0.10
CA PRO A 280 29.74 7.44 0.66
C PRO A 280 31.08 7.32 -0.08
N ARG A 281 31.72 8.45 -0.38
CA ARG A 281 33.00 8.50 -1.12
C ARG A 281 34.17 9.04 -0.30
N GLY A 282 33.89 9.78 0.77
CA GLY A 282 34.86 10.42 1.65
C GLY A 282 34.97 9.77 3.04
N PRO A 283 36.03 10.12 3.79
CA PRO A 283 36.33 9.51 5.09
C PRO A 283 35.39 9.99 6.19
N PHE A 284 34.88 9.07 7.01
CA PHE A 284 34.12 9.37 8.21
C PHE A 284 35.06 9.64 9.38
N SER A 285 34.83 10.76 10.08
CA SER A 285 35.58 11.08 11.29
C SER A 285 35.15 10.18 12.46
N ASP A 286 35.99 10.03 13.48
CA ASP A 286 35.62 9.27 14.69
C ASP A 286 34.41 9.88 15.40
N ARG A 287 34.24 11.21 15.32
CA ARG A 287 33.05 11.91 15.81
C ARG A 287 31.79 11.49 15.04
N ASP A 288 31.86 11.36 13.72
CA ASP A 288 30.71 10.97 12.90
C ASP A 288 30.36 9.51 13.11
N LYS A 289 31.36 8.63 13.17
CA LYS A 289 31.18 7.23 13.56
C LYS A 289 30.52 7.09 14.94
N PHE A 290 30.95 7.89 15.91
CA PHE A 290 30.33 7.91 17.24
C PHE A 290 28.86 8.36 17.20
N LYS A 291 28.49 9.36 16.40
CA LYS A 291 27.08 9.76 16.23
C LYS A 291 26.21 8.63 15.69
N LEU A 292 26.72 7.92 14.67
CA LEU A 292 26.01 6.80 14.05
C LEU A 292 25.88 5.63 15.03
N ASP A 293 26.94 5.33 15.78
CA ASP A 293 26.93 4.31 16.84
C ASP A 293 25.90 4.64 17.93
N GLN A 294 25.92 5.86 18.48
CA GLN A 294 24.94 6.29 19.48
C GLN A 294 23.51 6.24 18.95
N TYR A 295 23.28 6.58 17.68
CA TYR A 295 21.97 6.47 17.06
C TYR A 295 21.49 5.01 16.98
N VAL A 296 22.36 4.07 16.57
CA VAL A 296 22.03 2.64 16.55
C VAL A 296 21.78 2.10 17.97
N MET A 297 22.60 2.49 18.95
CA MET A 297 22.44 2.08 20.36
C MET A 297 21.12 2.56 20.96
N ASN A 298 20.58 3.70 20.49
CA ASN A 298 19.27 4.22 20.88
C ASN A 298 18.10 3.60 20.09
N GLY A 299 18.33 2.53 19.31
CA GLY A 299 17.31 1.82 18.54
C GLY A 299 17.06 2.39 17.14
N GLY A 300 17.86 3.35 16.71
CA GLY A 300 17.86 3.88 15.35
C GLY A 300 18.30 2.81 14.33
N LYS A 301 17.79 2.93 13.10
CA LYS A 301 18.11 2.00 12.01
C LYS A 301 18.94 2.70 10.95
N ILE A 302 19.94 2.01 10.41
CA ILE A 302 20.76 2.50 9.30
C ILE A 302 20.69 1.50 8.14
N LEU A 303 20.38 2.00 6.96
CA LEU A 303 20.55 1.31 5.69
C LEU A 303 21.87 1.76 5.06
N TRP A 304 22.81 0.82 4.95
CA TRP A 304 24.11 1.04 4.33
C TRP A 304 24.06 0.61 2.86
N LEU A 305 24.33 1.55 1.96
CA LEU A 305 24.52 1.28 0.53
C LEU A 305 25.94 1.73 0.19
N ILE A 306 26.90 0.82 0.32
CA ILE A 306 28.33 1.13 0.25
C ILE A 306 28.93 0.47 -0.98
N ASP A 307 29.57 1.28 -1.80
CA ASP A 307 30.46 0.81 -2.86
C ASP A 307 31.89 0.84 -2.29
N ARG A 308 32.63 -0.26 -2.40
CA ARG A 308 34.01 -0.30 -1.87
C ARG A 308 35.04 0.21 -2.89
N LEU A 309 34.71 0.09 -4.18
CA LEU A 309 35.56 0.43 -5.32
C LEU A 309 34.87 1.48 -6.20
N ASP A 310 35.67 2.41 -6.73
CA ASP A 310 35.25 3.41 -7.70
C ASP A 310 35.19 2.79 -9.11
N ALA A 311 34.20 1.93 -9.33
CA ALA A 311 33.96 1.26 -10.60
C ALA A 311 32.71 1.85 -11.27
N GLU A 312 32.92 2.65 -12.32
CA GLU A 312 31.84 3.27 -13.11
C GLU A 312 32.09 3.02 -14.61
N LEU A 313 31.01 2.78 -15.38
CA LEU A 313 31.09 2.52 -16.82
C LEU A 313 31.72 3.70 -17.58
N ASP A 314 31.39 4.93 -17.19
CA ASP A 314 31.90 6.14 -17.83
C ASP A 314 33.43 6.25 -17.65
N SER A 315 33.94 5.88 -16.47
CA SER A 315 35.38 5.85 -16.18
C SER A 315 36.12 4.83 -17.04
N LEU A 316 35.49 3.68 -17.29
CA LEU A 316 36.03 2.62 -18.15
C LEU A 316 36.00 2.98 -19.64
N ALA A 317 35.03 3.79 -20.08
CA ALA A 317 34.93 4.23 -21.48
C ALA A 317 35.99 5.27 -21.85
N VAL A 318 36.48 6.05 -20.87
CA VAL A 318 37.38 7.20 -21.10
C VAL A 318 38.84 6.88 -20.80
N ARG A 319 39.14 5.96 -19.86
CA ARG A 319 40.50 5.68 -19.40
C ARG A 319 40.90 4.23 -19.69
N ASP A 320 41.95 4.05 -20.48
CA ASP A 320 42.55 2.74 -20.76
C ASP A 320 44.08 2.77 -20.50
N PRO A 321 44.63 1.95 -19.57
CA PRO A 321 43.92 1.06 -18.64
C PRO A 321 43.37 1.81 -17.42
N PHE A 322 42.15 1.45 -16.98
CA PHE A 322 41.56 1.91 -15.72
C PHE A 322 41.56 0.79 -14.68
N VAL A 323 42.10 1.10 -13.51
CA VAL A 323 42.06 0.22 -12.33
C VAL A 323 41.20 0.93 -11.28
N PRO A 324 40.04 0.38 -10.88
CA PRO A 324 39.22 0.95 -9.83
C PRO A 324 40.02 1.10 -8.54
N THR A 325 39.87 2.26 -7.90
CA THR A 325 40.49 2.53 -6.60
C THR A 325 39.47 2.43 -5.48
N ASP A 326 39.97 2.16 -4.28
CA ASP A 326 39.20 2.14 -3.05
C ASP A 326 38.59 3.51 -2.70
N TYR A 327 37.32 3.55 -2.28
CA TYR A 327 36.79 4.71 -1.57
C TYR A 327 37.29 4.72 -0.12
N PRO A 328 38.04 5.76 0.32
CA PRO A 328 38.62 5.80 1.66
C PRO A 328 37.57 6.24 2.69
N THR A 329 36.54 5.43 2.90
CA THR A 329 35.40 5.79 3.76
C THR A 329 35.71 5.72 5.25
N ASN A 330 36.73 4.95 5.67
CA ASN A 330 37.07 4.76 7.09
C ASN A 330 35.88 4.23 7.92
N LEU A 331 34.99 3.45 7.30
CA LEU A 331 33.83 2.82 7.94
C LEU A 331 34.09 1.36 8.32
N GLU A 332 35.21 0.79 7.88
CA GLU A 332 35.54 -0.62 8.04
C GLU A 332 35.57 -1.03 9.51
N ASP A 333 36.09 -0.19 10.39
CA ASP A 333 36.15 -0.46 11.83
C ASP A 333 34.76 -0.45 12.49
N LEU A 334 33.87 0.45 12.07
CA LEU A 334 32.50 0.53 12.56
C LEU A 334 31.68 -0.67 12.08
N LEU A 335 31.73 -0.98 10.79
CA LEU A 335 31.01 -2.13 10.21
C LEU A 335 31.52 -3.45 10.80
N PHE A 336 32.83 -3.55 11.04
CA PHE A 336 33.41 -4.72 11.69
C PHE A 336 32.83 -4.94 13.10
N LYS A 337 32.64 -3.88 13.88
CA LYS A 337 31.96 -3.95 15.19
C LYS A 337 30.49 -4.40 15.07
N TYR A 338 29.84 -4.07 13.96
CA TYR A 338 28.48 -4.53 13.64
C TYR A 338 28.45 -5.95 13.04
N GLY A 339 29.60 -6.59 12.87
CA GLY A 339 29.69 -7.96 12.34
C GLY A 339 29.64 -8.04 10.82
N ALA A 340 29.93 -6.97 10.10
CA ALA A 340 29.95 -6.93 8.64
C ALA A 340 31.30 -6.45 8.09
N ARG A 341 31.75 -7.05 7.00
CA ARG A 341 32.96 -6.64 6.28
C ARG A 341 32.67 -6.60 4.78
N VAL A 342 32.89 -5.43 4.17
CA VAL A 342 32.76 -5.25 2.72
C VAL A 342 34.15 -5.40 2.10
N GLU A 343 34.33 -6.39 1.24
CA GLU A 343 35.61 -6.64 0.58
C GLU A 343 35.81 -5.67 -0.60
N PRO A 344 37.05 -5.21 -0.87
CA PRO A 344 37.38 -4.38 -2.04
C PRO A 344 37.49 -5.27 -3.30
N ASN A 345 36.41 -5.96 -3.64
CA ASN A 345 36.32 -6.80 -4.84
C ASN A 345 35.02 -6.54 -5.60
N LEU A 346 34.95 -7.07 -6.81
CA LEU A 346 33.76 -7.09 -7.64
C LEU A 346 33.36 -8.53 -7.91
N VAL A 347 32.07 -8.82 -7.81
CA VAL A 347 31.50 -10.13 -8.15
C VAL A 347 31.29 -10.21 -9.66
N LEU A 348 31.68 -11.35 -10.22
CA LEU A 348 31.55 -11.67 -11.63
C LEU A 348 30.56 -12.84 -11.79
N ASP A 349 29.66 -12.74 -12.77
CA ASP A 349 28.76 -13.84 -13.14
C ASP A 349 28.63 -13.93 -14.66
N LEU A 350 28.47 -15.16 -15.16
CA LEU A 350 28.13 -15.44 -16.56
C LEU A 350 26.67 -15.05 -16.87
N GLN A 351 25.78 -15.09 -15.87
CA GLN A 351 24.44 -14.53 -15.96
C GLN A 351 24.50 -13.02 -15.69
N CYS A 352 24.80 -12.24 -16.73
CA CYS A 352 24.97 -10.80 -16.63
C CYS A 352 24.17 -10.02 -17.66
N SER A 353 23.99 -8.73 -17.42
CA SER A 353 23.46 -7.82 -18.43
C SER A 353 24.51 -7.48 -19.49
N SER A 354 24.06 -7.00 -20.65
CA SER A 354 24.95 -6.56 -21.72
C SER A 354 25.00 -5.04 -21.81
N ILE A 355 26.17 -4.50 -22.17
CA ILE A 355 26.36 -3.07 -22.42
C ILE A 355 26.60 -2.79 -23.91
N PRO A 356 26.08 -1.68 -24.45
CA PRO A 356 26.35 -1.29 -25.83
C PRO A 356 27.78 -0.78 -25.98
N GLN A 357 28.54 -1.34 -26.92
CA GLN A 357 29.84 -0.81 -27.32
C GLN A 357 29.90 -0.56 -28.82
N VAL A 358 30.61 0.51 -29.20
CA VAL A 358 30.81 0.86 -30.61
C VAL A 358 32.01 0.08 -31.15
N ILE A 359 31.76 -0.91 -32.01
CA ILE A 359 32.80 -1.78 -32.59
C ILE A 359 33.38 -1.24 -33.90
N GLY A 360 32.76 -0.20 -34.47
CA GLY A 360 33.21 0.40 -35.72
C GLY A 360 32.25 1.45 -36.25
N MET A 361 32.58 2.02 -37.41
CA MET A 361 31.72 2.95 -38.13
C MET A 361 31.43 2.42 -39.53
N GLN A 362 30.16 2.36 -39.92
CA GLN A 362 29.75 2.01 -41.28
C GLN A 362 28.91 3.15 -41.86
N GLY A 363 29.42 3.74 -42.95
CA GLY A 363 28.74 4.87 -43.60
C GLY A 363 28.57 6.10 -42.70
N GLY A 364 29.45 6.29 -41.71
CA GLY A 364 29.38 7.40 -40.74
C GLY A 364 28.46 7.14 -39.53
N ASN A 365 27.75 6.02 -39.48
CA ASN A 365 26.98 5.61 -38.30
C ASN A 365 27.80 4.66 -37.41
N PRO A 366 27.79 4.83 -36.08
CA PRO A 366 28.41 3.89 -35.17
C PRO A 366 27.67 2.55 -35.21
N GLN A 367 28.42 1.46 -35.43
CA GLN A 367 27.91 0.11 -35.24
C GLN A 367 28.03 -0.25 -33.77
N ILE A 368 26.88 -0.47 -33.14
CA ILE A 368 26.78 -0.82 -31.72
C ILE A 368 26.51 -2.31 -31.61
N GLU A 369 27.33 -3.02 -30.84
CA GLU A 369 27.11 -4.41 -30.45
C GLU A 369 26.97 -4.50 -28.93
N LEU A 370 26.14 -5.44 -28.46
CA LEU A 370 25.90 -5.66 -27.04
C LEU A 370 26.88 -6.69 -26.51
N PHE A 371 27.81 -6.27 -25.66
CA PHE A 371 28.77 -7.16 -25.02
C PHE A 371 28.28 -7.60 -23.65
N PRO A 372 28.36 -8.90 -23.31
CA PRO A 372 28.06 -9.37 -21.96
C PRO A 372 29.01 -8.71 -20.97
N TRP A 373 28.45 -8.10 -19.93
CA TRP A 373 29.21 -7.36 -18.94
C TRP A 373 29.21 -8.09 -17.60
N PHE A 374 30.21 -8.95 -17.39
CA PHE A 374 30.26 -9.88 -16.27
C PHE A 374 30.22 -9.21 -14.87
N TYR A 375 30.56 -7.93 -14.77
CA TYR A 375 30.46 -7.14 -13.53
C TYR A 375 29.04 -6.65 -13.21
N HIS A 376 28.06 -6.92 -14.08
CA HIS A 376 26.64 -6.65 -13.86
C HIS A 376 25.84 -7.95 -13.73
N PRO A 377 26.02 -8.71 -12.64
CA PRO A 377 25.30 -9.97 -12.46
C PRO A 377 23.80 -9.74 -12.31
N VAL A 378 23.01 -10.58 -12.98
CA VAL A 378 21.55 -10.57 -12.92
C VAL A 378 21.11 -11.72 -12.02
N VAL A 379 20.61 -11.36 -10.83
CA VAL A 379 20.36 -12.31 -9.74
C VAL A 379 18.87 -12.53 -9.55
N THR A 380 18.45 -13.79 -9.48
CA THR A 380 17.06 -14.16 -9.14
C THR A 380 16.96 -14.51 -7.65
N PRO A 381 16.07 -13.86 -6.88
CA PRO A 381 15.87 -14.21 -5.48
C PRO A 381 15.27 -15.61 -5.33
N ARG A 382 15.86 -16.42 -4.44
CA ARG A 382 15.40 -17.80 -4.15
C ARG A 382 14.79 -17.96 -2.76
N SER A 383 14.73 -16.89 -1.97
CA SER A 383 14.25 -16.93 -0.60
C SER A 383 12.76 -16.59 -0.52
N ASP A 384 12.05 -17.25 0.40
CA ASP A 384 10.66 -16.95 0.74
C ASP A 384 10.51 -15.70 1.64
N HIS A 385 11.60 -14.97 1.90
CA HIS A 385 11.57 -13.80 2.75
C HIS A 385 10.68 -12.69 2.14
N PRO A 386 9.77 -12.06 2.90
CA PRO A 386 8.83 -11.06 2.37
C PRO A 386 9.46 -9.90 1.58
N ILE A 387 10.72 -9.57 1.87
CA ILE A 387 11.47 -8.51 1.16
C ILE A 387 11.77 -8.89 -0.29
N VAL A 388 12.03 -10.17 -0.58
CA VAL A 388 12.51 -10.61 -1.90
C VAL A 388 11.55 -11.55 -2.61
N LYS A 389 10.53 -12.05 -1.90
CA LYS A 389 9.53 -12.95 -2.45
C LYS A 389 8.71 -12.23 -3.53
N GLY A 390 8.67 -12.81 -4.72
CA GLY A 390 7.92 -12.24 -5.86
C GLY A 390 8.65 -11.12 -6.61
N LEU A 391 9.90 -10.81 -6.25
CA LEU A 391 10.75 -9.97 -7.09
C LEU A 391 11.24 -10.78 -8.30
N ASP A 392 11.23 -10.14 -9.46
CA ASP A 392 11.82 -10.67 -10.68
C ASP A 392 13.37 -10.58 -10.61
N GLN A 393 14.05 -10.91 -11.70
CA GLN A 393 15.50 -10.80 -11.82
C GLN A 393 15.98 -9.37 -11.53
N ILE A 394 16.97 -9.26 -10.64
CA ILE A 394 17.55 -7.98 -10.22
C ILE A 394 18.93 -7.84 -10.84
N ASN A 395 19.14 -6.77 -11.60
CA ASN A 395 20.44 -6.43 -12.14
C ASN A 395 21.25 -5.66 -11.10
N LEU A 396 22.38 -6.21 -10.66
CA LEU A 396 23.28 -5.57 -9.70
C LEU A 396 24.45 -4.95 -10.45
N PHE A 397 24.71 -3.67 -10.25
CA PHE A 397 25.80 -2.96 -10.90
C PHE A 397 27.04 -2.93 -10.00
N PHE A 398 28.14 -3.56 -10.45
CA PHE A 398 29.42 -3.63 -9.72
C PHE A 398 29.31 -4.06 -8.25
N PRO A 399 28.58 -5.14 -7.91
CA PRO A 399 28.42 -5.55 -6.52
C PRO A 399 29.71 -6.10 -5.91
N SER A 400 29.94 -5.79 -4.65
CA SER A 400 31.04 -6.33 -3.83
C SER A 400 30.56 -7.43 -2.89
N ARG A 401 31.49 -8.30 -2.47
CA ARG A 401 31.19 -9.34 -1.47
C ARG A 401 31.09 -8.73 -0.06
N ILE A 402 30.08 -9.16 0.68
CA ILE A 402 29.91 -8.86 2.11
C ILE A 402 30.10 -10.14 2.90
N ASP A 403 31.05 -10.12 3.84
CA ASP A 403 31.26 -11.20 4.79
C ASP A 403 30.62 -10.86 6.14
N THR A 404 29.95 -11.84 6.73
CA THR A 404 29.42 -11.74 8.10
C THR A 404 30.44 -12.30 9.07
N ILE A 405 30.73 -11.54 10.12
CA ILE A 405 31.64 -11.91 11.19
C ILE A 405 30.77 -12.41 12.33
N ARG A 406 30.93 -13.69 12.68
CA ARG A 406 30.21 -14.34 13.78
C ARG A 406 31.13 -14.64 14.95
#